data_AF-A0A7U9WY40-F1
#
_entry.id   AF-A0A7U9WY40-F1
#
_cell.length_a   1.000
_cell.length_b   1.000
_cell.length_c   1.000
_cell.angle_alpha   90.00
_cell.angle_beta   90.00
_cell.angle_gamma   90.00
#
_symmetry.space_group_name_H-M   'P 1'
#
loop_
_entity.id
_entity.type
_entity.pdbx_description
1 polymer ?
#
loop_
_entity_poly.entity_id
_entity_poly.type
_entity_poly.pdbx_seq_one_letter_code
_entity_poly.pdbx_strand_id
1 'polypeptide(L)'
;MEKSRIILGLAATSALCFFSGQTIYAGEEEPIVLRVCSWEEYIDLGEWDAEETIELDNGTVIYGENPLYEDFEDWYRETYGREVRVEYSCFGTNEDLYNQLNMGDTYDLVCPSEYMIMKLIAEDKLIPYSDNFYDQKNTNNFYIRNVSPYIQKTLEMNQINGKSWSQYAAGYMWGITGVLYNPALVTEEEAATWEIFGNPKFNRQITLKDNVRDSYFAALGILKADELTDETLLHAANYSEQLADAMNDVRPETIAQAQELLNQLMDNVYSLETDSGKADMITGKIVANYQWSGDAVYAMDQADEDDFELRFAVPKESTNLWFDGWVMLKNGICEDTDKQHAAEAFVNFMSRTDNAVRNMYYIGYTSSIAGNAQDNTIYEYMKWCYGAEDEEEDIMDYPVGYFFSGDNSDKNYVLQSASSQIGRQLYSQYPPQEIIERAAIMRYFDADANKAINQMWINVRCFNIADVPMGIWIALLVVLLVLVWMRFRKSSSKMLHL
;
A
#
# COMPACT_ATOMS: atom_id res chain seq x y z
N MET A 1 -79.66 44.06 5.35
CA MET A 1 -79.50 44.90 6.56
C MET A 1 -79.89 44.04 7.75
N GLU A 2 -78.89 43.44 8.40
CA GLU A 2 -78.51 43.73 9.81
C GLU A 2 -79.33 42.84 10.78
N LYS A 3 -78.77 42.01 11.67
CA LYS A 3 -77.47 42.01 12.36
C LYS A 3 -77.01 40.59 12.72
N SER A 4 -75.68 40.46 12.76
CA SER A 4 -74.88 39.40 13.37
C SER A 4 -74.94 39.43 14.91
N ARG A 5 -74.73 38.27 15.57
CA ARG A 5 -73.75 38.13 16.67
C ARG A 5 -73.47 36.67 17.04
N ILE A 6 -72.17 36.41 17.19
CA ILE A 6 -71.44 35.22 17.65
C ILE A 6 -71.62 35.05 19.17
N ILE A 7 -71.53 33.80 19.71
CA ILE A 7 -70.66 33.38 20.84
C ILE A 7 -70.94 31.93 21.33
N LEU A 8 -69.84 31.17 21.36
CA LEU A 8 -69.39 30.05 22.23
C LEU A 8 -70.33 28.89 22.63
N GLY A 9 -69.93 27.68 22.20
CA GLY A 9 -69.27 26.68 23.06
C GLY A 9 -70.12 25.90 24.08
N LEU A 10 -70.29 24.60 23.86
CA LEU A 10 -69.73 23.54 24.73
C LEU A 10 -69.96 22.17 24.06
N ALA A 11 -68.87 21.46 23.80
CA ALA A 11 -68.89 20.06 23.40
C ALA A 11 -68.97 19.19 24.67
N ALA A 12 -69.91 18.25 24.70
CA ALA A 12 -69.94 17.16 25.66
C ALA A 12 -69.78 15.83 24.92
N THR A 13 -68.66 15.20 25.25
CA THR A 13 -68.15 13.89 24.88
C THR A 13 -69.17 12.75 24.95
N SER A 14 -69.19 11.92 23.90
CA SER A 14 -69.58 10.50 24.02
C SER A 14 -68.57 9.66 23.25
N ALA A 15 -67.91 8.79 24.00
CA ALA A 15 -66.87 7.90 23.55
C ALA A 15 -67.45 6.76 22.69
N LEU A 16 -66.79 6.47 21.57
CA LEU A 16 -66.87 5.19 20.87
C LEU A 16 -65.43 4.74 20.63
N CYS A 17 -65.02 3.75 21.43
CA CYS A 17 -63.73 3.09 21.31
C CYS A 17 -63.68 2.30 20.01
N PHE A 18 -62.85 2.74 19.07
CA PHE A 18 -62.26 1.86 18.06
C PHE A 18 -60.83 1.56 18.50
N PHE A 19 -60.60 0.33 18.96
CA PHE A 19 -59.27 -0.24 19.05
C PHE A 19 -58.80 -0.51 17.62
N SER A 20 -58.08 0.45 17.02
CA SER A 20 -57.13 0.14 15.96
C SER A 20 -55.82 -0.23 16.64
N GLY A 21 -55.43 -1.50 16.58
CA GLY A 21 -54.06 -1.88 16.89
C GLY A 21 -53.12 -1.19 15.92
N GLN A 22 -52.50 -0.09 16.37
CA GLN A 22 -51.27 0.39 15.78
C GLN A 22 -50.18 -0.52 16.32
N THR A 23 -49.81 -1.52 15.53
CA THR A 23 -48.44 -2.02 15.56
C THR A 23 -47.56 -0.79 15.29
N ILE A 24 -46.88 -0.34 16.33
CA ILE A 24 -45.75 0.58 16.19
C ILE A 24 -44.70 -0.25 15.44
N TYR A 25 -44.62 -0.07 14.13
CA TYR A 25 -43.37 -0.34 13.43
C TYR A 25 -42.36 0.63 14.06
N ALA A 26 -41.41 0.10 14.82
CA ALA A 26 -40.17 0.83 15.06
C ALA A 26 -39.65 1.20 13.67
N GLY A 27 -39.51 2.49 13.38
CA GLY A 27 -38.87 2.91 12.13
C GLY A 27 -37.49 2.29 12.12
N GLU A 28 -37.17 1.53 11.08
CA GLU A 28 -35.79 1.11 10.82
C GLU A 28 -34.94 2.38 10.82
N GLU A 29 -33.95 2.45 11.71
CA GLU A 29 -32.98 3.56 11.71
C GLU A 29 -32.29 3.57 10.34
N GLU A 30 -32.05 4.77 9.78
CA GLU A 30 -31.34 4.87 8.51
C GLU A 30 -29.96 4.20 8.63
N PRO A 31 -29.54 3.42 7.61
CA PRO A 31 -28.27 2.71 7.66
C PRO A 31 -27.12 3.71 7.80
N ILE A 32 -26.10 3.34 8.58
CA ILE A 32 -24.86 4.12 8.64
C ILE A 32 -24.18 3.98 7.28
N VAL A 33 -23.95 5.09 6.58
CA VAL A 33 -23.14 5.07 5.36
C VAL A 33 -21.67 5.26 5.73
N LEU A 34 -20.84 4.29 5.36
CA LEU A 34 -19.40 4.28 5.58
C LEU A 34 -18.66 4.37 4.23
N ARG A 35 -18.01 5.49 3.97
CA ARG A 35 -17.22 5.72 2.75
C ARG A 35 -15.79 5.26 2.97
N VAL A 36 -15.43 4.15 2.34
CA VAL A 36 -14.14 3.48 2.49
C VAL A 36 -13.32 3.66 1.22
N CYS A 37 -12.06 4.07 1.34
CA CYS A 37 -11.18 4.27 0.18
C CYS A 37 -9.80 3.62 0.39
N SER A 38 -9.36 2.78 -0.53
CA SER A 38 -8.03 2.15 -0.50
C SER A 38 -7.39 2.09 -1.88
N TRP A 39 -6.23 1.44 -2.00
CA TRP A 39 -5.61 1.16 -3.28
C TRP A 39 -6.55 0.36 -4.20
N GLU A 40 -6.30 0.48 -5.51
CA GLU A 40 -6.94 -0.39 -6.50
C GLU A 40 -6.62 -1.86 -6.21
N GLU A 41 -7.59 -2.76 -6.42
CA GLU A 41 -7.44 -4.22 -6.24
C GLU A 41 -6.92 -4.65 -4.85
N TYR A 42 -7.32 -3.95 -3.78
CA TYR A 42 -6.73 -4.11 -2.44
C TYR A 42 -7.63 -4.78 -1.39
N ILE A 43 -8.89 -5.02 -1.75
CA ILE A 43 -9.87 -5.77 -0.97
C ILE A 43 -10.44 -6.85 -1.88
N ASP A 44 -10.52 -8.08 -1.39
CA ASP A 44 -11.13 -9.18 -2.11
C ASP A 44 -12.60 -8.88 -2.48
N LEU A 45 -12.89 -9.02 -3.77
CA LEU A 45 -14.20 -8.78 -4.36
C LEU A 45 -15.06 -10.05 -4.43
N GLY A 46 -14.53 -11.19 -3.95
CA GLY A 46 -15.22 -12.46 -3.97
C GLY A 46 -15.20 -13.09 -5.36
N GLU A 47 -16.29 -13.75 -5.73
CA GLU A 47 -16.44 -14.53 -6.98
C GLU A 47 -15.49 -15.74 -7.09
N TRP A 48 -15.02 -16.26 -5.96
CA TRP A 48 -14.18 -17.45 -5.93
C TRP A 48 -14.98 -18.68 -6.36
N ASP A 49 -14.39 -19.51 -7.21
CA ASP A 49 -14.90 -20.83 -7.52
C ASP A 49 -14.79 -21.75 -6.30
N ALA A 50 -15.63 -22.79 -6.24
CA ALA A 50 -15.59 -23.76 -5.13
C ALA A 50 -14.21 -24.46 -4.99
N GLU A 51 -13.46 -24.53 -6.08
CA GLU A 51 -12.10 -25.11 -6.13
C GLU A 51 -11.03 -24.18 -5.52
N GLU A 52 -11.33 -22.88 -5.34
CA GLU A 52 -10.44 -21.89 -4.70
C GLU A 52 -10.62 -21.83 -3.18
N THR A 53 -11.44 -22.73 -2.60
CA THR A 53 -11.62 -22.84 -1.15
C THR A 53 -10.29 -23.20 -0.48
N ILE A 54 -9.87 -22.41 0.50
CA ILE A 54 -8.67 -22.70 1.29
C ILE A 54 -9.07 -23.52 2.51
N GLU A 55 -8.54 -24.74 2.59
CA GLU A 55 -8.66 -25.62 3.77
C GLU A 55 -7.31 -25.73 4.47
N LEU A 56 -7.23 -25.23 5.71
CA LEU A 56 -6.00 -25.24 6.50
C LEU A 56 -5.97 -26.38 7.51
N ASP A 57 -4.76 -26.79 7.91
CA ASP A 57 -4.52 -27.91 8.84
C ASP A 57 -5.16 -27.72 10.23
N ASN A 58 -5.39 -26.48 10.65
CA ASN A 58 -6.12 -26.19 11.90
C ASN A 58 -7.64 -26.34 11.78
N GLY A 59 -8.15 -26.73 10.61
CA GLY A 59 -9.57 -26.91 10.31
C GLY A 59 -10.30 -25.64 9.91
N THR A 60 -9.61 -24.50 9.78
CA THR A 60 -10.18 -23.29 9.22
C THR A 60 -10.43 -23.49 7.73
N VAL A 61 -11.65 -23.16 7.29
CA VAL A 61 -12.05 -23.20 5.88
C VAL A 61 -12.48 -21.79 5.46
N ILE A 62 -11.92 -21.31 4.36
CA ILE A 62 -12.09 -19.93 3.90
C ILE A 62 -12.70 -19.94 2.51
N TYR A 63 -13.76 -19.15 2.35
CA TYR A 63 -14.50 -18.97 1.11
C TYR A 63 -14.44 -17.50 0.68
N GLY A 64 -14.55 -17.26 -0.62
CA GLY A 64 -14.64 -15.91 -1.18
C GLY A 64 -15.82 -15.70 -2.11
N GLU A 65 -17.05 -15.88 -1.61
CA GLU A 65 -18.26 -15.77 -2.45
C GLU A 65 -18.62 -14.30 -2.77
N ASN A 66 -18.75 -13.44 -1.75
CA ASN A 66 -19.14 -12.02 -1.91
C ASN A 66 -17.95 -11.10 -1.61
N PRO A 67 -17.93 -9.83 -2.07
CA PRO A 67 -16.91 -8.89 -1.65
C PRO A 67 -16.80 -8.78 -0.12
N LEU A 68 -15.56 -8.68 0.40
CA LEU A 68 -15.32 -8.59 1.85
C LEU A 68 -16.07 -7.43 2.52
N TYR A 69 -16.25 -6.31 1.81
CA TYR A 69 -17.00 -5.17 2.35
C TYR A 69 -18.52 -5.45 2.43
N GLU A 70 -19.08 -6.35 1.62
CA GLU A 70 -20.48 -6.78 1.73
C GLU A 70 -20.65 -7.78 2.87
N ASP A 71 -19.72 -8.73 3.02
CA ASP A 71 -19.71 -9.64 4.17
C ASP A 71 -19.57 -8.86 5.50
N PHE A 72 -18.88 -7.72 5.48
CA PHE A 72 -18.85 -6.80 6.62
C PHE A 72 -20.22 -6.18 6.93
N GLU A 73 -20.99 -5.76 5.92
CA GLU A 73 -22.35 -5.20 6.14
C GLU A 73 -23.24 -6.21 6.87
N ASP A 74 -23.22 -7.46 6.42
CA ASP A 74 -23.96 -8.56 7.04
C ASP A 74 -23.43 -8.88 8.45
N TRP A 75 -22.12 -9.02 8.62
CA TRP A 75 -21.50 -9.26 9.92
C TRP A 75 -21.82 -8.16 10.93
N TYR A 76 -21.79 -6.89 10.50
CA TYR A 76 -22.07 -5.75 11.36
C TYR A 76 -23.54 -5.77 11.82
N ARG A 77 -24.48 -6.06 10.90
CA ARG A 77 -25.89 -6.22 11.23
C ARG A 77 -26.12 -7.35 12.24
N GLU A 78 -25.52 -8.51 12.01
CA GLU A 78 -25.68 -9.67 12.89
C GLU A 78 -25.07 -9.44 14.28
N THR A 79 -23.94 -8.74 14.34
CA THR A 79 -23.18 -8.52 15.56
C THR A 79 -23.76 -7.39 16.41
N TYR A 80 -24.19 -6.29 15.77
CA TYR A 80 -24.58 -5.05 16.46
C TYR A 80 -26.06 -4.69 16.29
N GLY A 81 -26.82 -5.41 15.46
CA GLY A 81 -28.24 -5.17 15.24
C GLY A 81 -28.55 -3.86 14.50
N ARG A 82 -27.58 -3.33 13.75
CA ARG A 82 -27.68 -2.06 13.01
C ARG A 82 -27.18 -2.22 11.59
N GLU A 83 -27.86 -1.60 10.63
CA GLU A 83 -27.46 -1.63 9.22
C GLU A 83 -26.30 -0.66 8.97
N VAL A 84 -25.32 -1.11 8.19
CA VAL A 84 -24.26 -0.28 7.59
C VAL A 84 -24.29 -0.52 6.09
N ARG A 85 -24.02 0.54 5.32
CA ARG A 85 -23.75 0.46 3.89
C ARG A 85 -22.34 0.99 3.61
N VAL A 86 -21.50 0.18 2.99
CA VAL A 86 -20.16 0.57 2.56
C VAL A 86 -20.24 1.18 1.15
N GLU A 87 -19.80 2.42 1.03
CA GLU A 87 -19.51 3.06 -0.24
C GLU A 87 -18.02 2.94 -0.49
N TYR A 88 -17.63 1.91 -1.24
CA TYR A 88 -16.23 1.59 -1.53
C TYR A 88 -15.74 2.29 -2.81
N SER A 89 -14.54 2.87 -2.74
CA SER A 89 -13.85 3.53 -3.86
C SER A 89 -12.34 3.28 -3.79
N CYS A 90 -11.63 3.51 -4.89
CA CYS A 90 -10.19 3.29 -4.95
C CYS A 90 -9.40 4.53 -5.38
N PHE A 91 -8.10 4.54 -5.09
CA PHE A 91 -7.13 5.50 -5.61
C PHE A 91 -5.88 4.79 -6.16
N GLY A 92 -5.26 5.37 -7.20
CA GLY A 92 -4.07 4.80 -7.85
C GLY A 92 -2.74 5.27 -7.28
N THR A 93 -2.70 6.42 -6.59
CA THR A 93 -1.51 6.92 -5.88
C THR A 93 -1.90 7.68 -4.61
N ASN A 94 -1.00 7.76 -3.63
CA ASN A 94 -1.19 8.61 -2.44
C ASN A 94 -1.39 10.08 -2.82
N GLU A 95 -0.72 10.56 -3.88
CA GLU A 95 -0.86 11.93 -4.38
C GLU A 95 -2.26 12.18 -4.94
N ASP A 96 -2.85 11.20 -5.64
CA ASP A 96 -4.24 11.27 -6.11
C ASP A 96 -5.23 11.32 -4.95
N LEU A 97 -5.07 10.45 -3.96
CA LEU A 97 -5.87 10.49 -2.73
C LEU A 97 -5.78 11.87 -2.07
N TYR A 98 -4.57 12.38 -1.87
CA TYR A 98 -4.38 13.69 -1.22
C TYR A 98 -5.00 14.83 -2.02
N ASN A 99 -4.95 14.77 -3.36
CA ASN A 99 -5.62 15.74 -4.22
C ASN A 99 -7.14 15.67 -4.09
N GLN A 100 -7.74 14.47 -4.11
CA GLN A 100 -9.18 14.26 -3.89
C GLN A 100 -9.63 14.88 -2.55
N LEU A 101 -8.90 14.58 -1.47
CA LEU A 101 -9.18 15.14 -0.13
C LEU A 101 -9.14 16.68 -0.11
N ASN A 102 -8.25 17.31 -0.88
CA ASN A 102 -8.17 18.76 -0.96
C ASN A 102 -9.23 19.40 -1.89
N MET A 103 -9.73 18.65 -2.87
CA MET A 103 -10.81 19.10 -3.77
C MET A 103 -12.20 19.03 -3.12
N GLY A 104 -12.31 18.38 -1.97
CA GLY A 104 -13.52 18.32 -1.15
C GLY A 104 -14.16 16.93 -1.07
N ASP A 105 -13.55 15.92 -1.69
CA ASP A 105 -13.99 14.54 -1.52
C ASP A 105 -13.86 14.15 -0.05
N THR A 106 -14.86 13.43 0.45
CA THR A 106 -14.98 13.12 1.86
C THR A 106 -15.10 11.62 2.03
N TYR A 107 -14.10 11.01 2.65
CA TYR A 107 -14.08 9.61 3.05
C TYR A 107 -14.13 9.50 4.57
N ASP A 108 -14.66 8.40 5.08
CA ASP A 108 -14.74 8.14 6.52
C ASP A 108 -13.51 7.36 6.98
N LEU A 109 -13.09 6.37 6.18
CA LEU A 109 -11.97 5.48 6.42
C LEU A 109 -11.12 5.37 5.16
N VAL A 110 -9.80 5.55 5.26
CA VAL A 110 -8.89 5.40 4.12
C VAL A 110 -7.69 4.52 4.47
N CYS A 111 -7.14 3.78 3.50
CA CYS A 111 -5.94 2.94 3.69
C CYS A 111 -4.73 3.41 2.86
N PRO A 112 -4.06 4.51 3.24
CA PRO A 112 -2.89 5.00 2.54
C PRO A 112 -1.58 4.43 3.11
N SER A 113 -0.47 4.72 2.43
CA SER A 113 0.87 4.31 2.90
C SER A 113 1.38 5.19 4.04
N GLU A 114 2.42 4.70 4.73
CA GLU A 114 2.91 5.27 5.99
C GLU A 114 3.29 6.75 5.89
N TYR A 115 3.90 7.19 4.78
CA TYR A 115 4.25 8.60 4.61
C TYR A 115 3.02 9.52 4.47
N MET A 116 1.91 9.00 3.93
CA MET A 116 0.65 9.74 3.85
C MET A 116 -0.07 9.73 5.20
N ILE A 117 -0.03 8.61 5.94
CA ILE A 117 -0.46 8.56 7.35
C ILE A 117 0.26 9.65 8.15
N MET A 118 1.59 9.71 8.07
CA MET A 118 2.40 10.71 8.74
C MET A 118 1.98 12.14 8.38
N LYS A 119 1.77 12.41 7.09
CA LYS A 119 1.33 13.73 6.59
C LYS A 119 -0.05 14.11 7.14
N LEU A 120 -1.01 13.19 7.16
CA LEU A 120 -2.35 13.43 7.69
C LEU A 120 -2.36 13.64 9.21
N ILE A 121 -1.47 12.97 9.97
CA ILE A 121 -1.24 13.25 11.39
C ILE A 121 -0.66 14.67 11.57
N ALA A 122 0.36 15.03 10.78
CA ALA A 122 1.00 16.34 10.85
C ALA A 122 0.03 17.49 10.56
N GLU A 123 -0.90 17.28 9.63
CA GLU A 123 -1.95 18.23 9.26
C GLU A 123 -3.18 18.17 10.18
N ASP A 124 -3.16 17.32 11.21
CA ASP A 124 -4.26 17.14 12.17
C ASP A 124 -5.59 16.78 11.48
N LYS A 125 -5.54 15.98 10.40
CA LYS A 125 -6.70 15.54 9.60
C LYS A 125 -7.34 14.23 10.07
N LEU A 126 -6.71 13.52 11.01
CA LEU A 126 -7.14 12.19 11.47
C LEU A 126 -7.80 12.22 12.85
N ILE A 127 -8.75 11.31 13.09
CA ILE A 127 -9.29 11.01 14.42
C ILE A 127 -8.55 9.78 14.97
N PRO A 128 -8.14 9.77 16.26
CA PRO A 128 -7.54 8.59 16.86
C PRO A 128 -8.57 7.47 17.04
N TYR A 129 -8.12 6.23 16.96
CA TYR A 129 -8.91 5.07 17.35
C TYR A 129 -9.33 5.17 18.82
N SER A 130 -10.53 4.69 19.14
CA SER A 130 -11.08 4.74 20.48
C SER A 130 -10.31 3.84 21.46
N ASP A 131 -10.36 4.16 22.76
CA ASP A 131 -9.83 3.26 23.80
C ASP A 131 -10.50 1.88 23.74
N ASN A 132 -11.77 1.83 23.32
CA ASN A 132 -12.50 0.58 23.15
C ASN A 132 -11.89 -0.27 22.04
N PHE A 133 -11.44 0.30 20.92
CA PHE A 133 -10.79 -0.46 19.84
C PHE A 133 -9.56 -1.25 20.32
N TYR A 134 -8.85 -0.75 21.33
CA TYR A 134 -7.67 -1.39 21.92
C TYR A 134 -7.99 -2.32 23.11
N ASP A 135 -9.26 -2.48 23.52
CA ASP A 135 -9.61 -3.40 24.60
C ASP A 135 -9.57 -4.86 24.13
N GLN A 136 -8.51 -5.57 24.49
CA GLN A 136 -8.34 -7.00 24.16
C GLN A 136 -9.43 -7.91 24.77
N LYS A 137 -10.18 -7.44 25.78
CA LYS A 137 -11.27 -8.22 26.39
C LYS A 137 -12.49 -8.31 25.50
N ASN A 138 -12.70 -7.33 24.62
CA ASN A 138 -13.76 -7.40 23.63
C ASN A 138 -13.33 -8.38 22.52
N THR A 139 -14.13 -9.43 22.34
CA THR A 139 -13.83 -10.51 21.38
C THR A 139 -13.94 -10.06 19.93
N ASN A 140 -14.65 -8.96 19.66
CA ASN A 140 -14.80 -8.41 18.32
C ASN A 140 -13.68 -7.44 17.96
N ASN A 141 -12.76 -7.14 18.89
CA ASN A 141 -11.59 -6.32 18.62
C ASN A 141 -10.45 -7.16 18.03
N PHE A 142 -10.70 -7.73 16.84
CA PHE A 142 -9.76 -8.65 16.20
C PHE A 142 -8.40 -8.01 15.91
N TYR A 143 -8.35 -6.72 15.54
CA TYR A 143 -7.08 -6.05 15.20
C TYR A 143 -6.07 -6.13 16.35
N ILE A 144 -6.39 -5.58 17.53
CA ILE A 144 -5.45 -5.55 18.66
C ILE A 144 -5.15 -6.94 19.23
N ARG A 145 -5.99 -7.94 18.93
CA ARG A 145 -5.80 -9.33 19.36
C ARG A 145 -4.95 -10.15 18.40
N ASN A 146 -4.82 -9.72 17.14
CA ASN A 146 -4.20 -10.49 16.07
C ASN A 146 -3.07 -9.75 15.34
N VAL A 147 -2.91 -8.43 15.53
CA VAL A 147 -1.83 -7.65 14.91
C VAL A 147 -0.48 -8.22 15.31
N SER A 148 0.43 -8.33 14.34
CA SER A 148 1.80 -8.75 14.60
C SER A 148 2.47 -7.88 15.66
N PRO A 149 3.13 -8.46 16.68
CA PRO A 149 3.91 -7.70 17.65
C PRO A 149 4.99 -6.82 17.02
N TYR A 150 5.60 -7.25 15.91
CA TYR A 150 6.58 -6.47 15.17
C TYR A 150 5.95 -5.22 14.55
N ILE A 151 4.82 -5.38 13.87
CA ILE A 151 4.09 -4.28 13.23
C ILE A 151 3.56 -3.30 14.27
N GLN A 152 2.92 -3.82 15.33
CA GLN A 152 2.40 -3.01 16.43
C GLN A 152 3.50 -2.15 17.05
N LYS A 153 4.64 -2.76 17.39
CA LYS A 153 5.80 -2.05 17.94
C LYS A 153 6.33 -0.98 16.98
N THR A 154 6.38 -1.28 15.69
CA THR A 154 6.81 -0.32 14.66
C THR A 154 5.88 0.90 14.63
N LEU A 155 4.56 0.70 14.61
CA LEU A 155 3.58 1.80 14.65
C LEU A 155 3.63 2.58 15.97
N GLU A 156 3.88 1.92 17.10
CA GLU A 156 3.98 2.56 18.42
C GLU A 156 5.22 3.47 18.54
N MET A 157 6.37 3.00 18.05
CA MET A 157 7.65 3.70 18.16
C MET A 157 7.75 4.91 17.24
N ASN A 158 7.07 4.89 16.10
CA ASN A 158 7.09 6.01 15.17
C ASN A 158 6.07 7.09 15.54
N GLN A 159 6.50 8.35 15.52
CA GLN A 159 5.71 9.48 15.99
C GLN A 159 5.80 10.69 15.07
N ILE A 160 4.73 11.49 15.02
CA ILE A 160 4.66 12.78 14.34
C ILE A 160 4.13 13.80 15.33
N ASN A 161 4.90 14.87 15.59
CA ASN A 161 4.53 15.90 16.55
C ASN A 161 4.17 15.34 17.95
N GLY A 162 4.85 14.27 18.39
CA GLY A 162 4.61 13.59 19.66
C GLY A 162 3.37 12.68 19.68
N LYS A 163 2.70 12.48 18.55
CA LYS A 163 1.58 11.54 18.37
C LYS A 163 2.09 10.26 17.73
N SER A 164 1.83 9.11 18.35
CA SER A 164 2.23 7.81 17.79
C SER A 164 1.35 7.42 16.62
N TRP A 165 1.90 6.73 15.62
CA TRP A 165 1.11 6.29 14.46
C TRP A 165 0.05 5.29 14.88
N SER A 166 0.35 4.41 15.83
CA SER A 166 -0.63 3.44 16.34
C SER A 166 -1.87 4.09 16.92
N GLN A 167 -1.83 5.36 17.35
CA GLN A 167 -3.06 6.05 17.81
C GLN A 167 -4.04 6.36 16.67
N TYR A 168 -3.54 6.50 15.44
CA TYR A 168 -4.28 7.01 14.28
C TYR A 168 -4.39 6.01 13.13
N ALA A 169 -3.56 4.98 13.12
CA ALA A 169 -3.48 3.98 12.06
C ALA A 169 -3.51 2.56 12.61
N ALA A 170 -4.32 1.71 11.98
CA ALA A 170 -4.29 0.27 12.16
C ALA A 170 -3.64 -0.35 10.92
N GLY A 171 -2.51 -1.05 11.08
CA GLY A 171 -1.78 -1.66 9.95
C GLY A 171 -2.65 -2.66 9.19
N TYR A 172 -2.59 -2.62 7.86
CA TYR A 172 -3.34 -3.52 7.00
C TYR A 172 -2.41 -4.47 6.26
N MET A 173 -1.53 -3.93 5.41
CA MET A 173 -0.48 -4.70 4.74
C MET A 173 0.88 -4.05 4.98
N TRP A 174 1.92 -4.86 4.83
CA TRP A 174 3.29 -4.42 4.96
C TRP A 174 4.19 -5.21 4.01
N GLY A 175 5.40 -4.70 3.82
CA GLY A 175 6.42 -5.45 3.11
C GLY A 175 7.67 -4.63 2.88
N ILE A 176 8.46 -5.08 1.90
CA ILE A 176 9.71 -4.43 1.54
C ILE A 176 9.79 -4.10 0.06
N THR A 177 10.80 -3.34 -0.34
CA THR A 177 11.16 -3.16 -1.74
C THR A 177 12.43 -3.91 -2.10
N GLY A 178 12.57 -4.27 -3.36
CA GLY A 178 13.77 -4.95 -3.82
C GLY A 178 13.82 -5.06 -5.32
N VAL A 179 14.57 -6.05 -5.78
CA VAL A 179 14.81 -6.29 -7.20
C VAL A 179 14.24 -7.66 -7.54
N LEU A 180 13.17 -7.69 -8.34
CA LEU A 180 12.70 -8.91 -9.00
C LEU A 180 13.56 -9.10 -10.25
N TYR A 181 14.06 -10.31 -10.49
CA TYR A 181 15.00 -10.60 -11.57
C TYR A 181 14.85 -12.01 -12.14
N ASN A 182 15.30 -12.18 -13.38
CA ASN A 182 15.44 -13.48 -14.01
C ASN A 182 16.83 -14.08 -13.66
N PRO A 183 16.90 -15.16 -12.86
CA PRO A 183 18.16 -15.76 -12.43
C PRO A 183 18.99 -16.39 -13.56
N ALA A 184 18.38 -16.68 -14.72
CA ALA A 184 19.11 -17.16 -15.89
C ALA A 184 19.95 -16.06 -16.57
N LEU A 185 19.67 -14.78 -16.31
CA LEU A 185 20.29 -13.63 -16.98
C LEU A 185 21.01 -12.67 -16.00
N VAL A 186 20.49 -12.56 -14.79
CA VAL A 186 20.97 -11.68 -13.73
C VAL A 186 21.40 -12.54 -12.54
N THR A 187 22.62 -12.35 -12.05
CA THR A 187 23.08 -13.05 -10.85
C THR A 187 22.47 -12.43 -9.59
N GLU A 188 22.35 -13.21 -8.52
CA GLU A 188 21.89 -12.70 -7.23
C GLU A 188 22.76 -11.52 -6.74
N GLU A 189 24.09 -11.59 -6.92
CA GLU A 189 24.98 -10.50 -6.54
C GLU A 189 24.71 -9.21 -7.31
N GLU A 190 24.40 -9.31 -8.61
CA GLU A 190 24.00 -8.16 -9.43
C GLU A 190 22.65 -7.60 -9.00
N ALA A 191 21.71 -8.43 -8.54
CA ALA A 191 20.38 -8.00 -8.08
C ALA A 191 20.35 -7.53 -6.61
N ALA A 192 21.31 -7.93 -5.79
CA ALA A 192 21.41 -7.59 -4.38
C ALA A 192 22.07 -6.21 -4.14
N THR A 193 21.93 -5.27 -5.07
CA THR A 193 22.36 -3.87 -4.93
C THR A 193 21.46 -2.95 -5.76
N TRP A 194 21.24 -1.73 -5.28
CA TRP A 194 20.56 -0.70 -6.05
C TRP A 194 21.35 -0.26 -7.30
N GLU A 195 22.66 -0.51 -7.35
CA GLU A 195 23.52 -0.18 -8.50
C GLU A 195 23.14 -0.93 -9.79
N ILE A 196 22.33 -2.01 -9.70
CA ILE A 196 21.85 -2.74 -10.86
C ILE A 196 21.19 -1.84 -11.91
N PHE A 197 20.48 -0.79 -11.47
CA PHE A 197 19.79 0.13 -12.37
C PHE A 197 20.74 0.93 -13.25
N GLY A 198 22.01 1.07 -12.85
CA GLY A 198 23.08 1.70 -13.62
C GLY A 198 23.98 0.72 -14.35
N ASN A 199 23.76 -0.59 -14.21
CA ASN A 199 24.65 -1.60 -14.75
C ASN A 199 24.52 -1.67 -16.30
N PRO A 200 25.59 -1.36 -17.06
CA PRO A 200 25.54 -1.30 -18.52
C PRO A 200 25.31 -2.67 -19.17
N LYS A 201 25.52 -3.78 -18.44
CA LYS A 201 25.19 -5.14 -18.91
C LYS A 201 23.70 -5.26 -19.27
N PHE A 202 22.84 -4.55 -18.55
CA PHE A 202 21.38 -4.64 -18.66
C PHE A 202 20.77 -3.40 -19.30
N ASN A 203 21.54 -2.70 -20.14
CA ASN A 203 21.08 -1.51 -20.84
C ASN A 203 19.78 -1.78 -21.61
N ARG A 204 18.78 -0.93 -21.35
CA ARG A 204 17.39 -0.99 -21.84
C ARG A 204 16.67 -2.31 -21.56
N GLN A 205 17.03 -3.00 -20.48
CA GLN A 205 16.41 -4.26 -20.06
C GLN A 205 16.00 -4.25 -18.58
N ILE A 206 16.03 -3.10 -17.90
CA ILE A 206 15.62 -2.96 -16.50
C ILE A 206 14.68 -1.76 -16.36
N THR A 207 13.68 -1.85 -15.49
CA THR A 207 12.80 -0.72 -15.15
C THR A 207 12.99 -0.26 -13.71
N LEU A 208 12.73 1.03 -13.49
CA LEU A 208 12.67 1.68 -12.18
C LEU A 208 11.23 2.15 -11.93
N LYS A 209 10.83 2.37 -10.67
CA LYS A 209 9.47 2.82 -10.36
C LYS A 209 9.21 4.26 -10.83
N ASP A 210 8.06 4.51 -11.46
CA ASP A 210 7.53 5.87 -11.71
C ASP A 210 6.92 6.47 -10.43
N ASN A 211 7.68 6.42 -9.34
CA ASN A 211 7.34 6.98 -8.04
C ASN A 211 8.57 7.75 -7.54
N VAL A 212 8.37 9.02 -7.17
CA VAL A 212 9.45 9.89 -6.75
C VAL A 212 10.15 9.38 -5.48
N ARG A 213 9.39 8.81 -4.54
CA ARG A 213 9.91 8.35 -3.26
C ARG A 213 10.73 7.07 -3.43
N ASP A 214 10.21 6.10 -4.18
CA ASP A 214 10.92 4.84 -4.48
C ASP A 214 12.20 5.07 -5.29
N SER A 215 12.12 5.84 -6.37
CA SER A 215 13.29 6.17 -7.19
C SER A 215 14.34 6.95 -6.41
N TYR A 216 13.91 7.90 -5.57
CA TYR A 216 14.83 8.65 -4.72
C TYR A 216 15.49 7.76 -3.66
N PHE A 217 14.75 6.82 -3.08
CA PHE A 217 15.29 5.86 -2.11
C PHE A 217 16.36 4.96 -2.73
N ALA A 218 16.11 4.41 -3.93
CA ALA A 218 17.14 3.67 -4.66
C ALA A 218 18.38 4.53 -4.97
N ALA A 219 18.17 5.79 -5.37
CA ALA A 219 19.28 6.72 -5.60
C ALA A 219 20.09 7.02 -4.34
N LEU A 220 19.44 7.18 -3.18
CA LEU A 220 20.13 7.32 -1.89
C LEU A 220 20.90 6.04 -1.54
N GLY A 221 20.32 4.87 -1.77
CA GLY A 221 20.98 3.58 -1.58
C GLY A 221 22.29 3.47 -2.38
N ILE A 222 22.28 3.90 -3.65
CA ILE A 222 23.49 3.96 -4.49
C ILE A 222 24.49 5.01 -3.96
N LEU A 223 24.03 6.25 -3.73
CA LEU A 223 24.91 7.36 -3.34
C LEU A 223 25.59 7.14 -1.98
N LYS A 224 24.96 6.36 -1.11
CA LYS A 224 25.40 6.09 0.26
C LYS A 224 25.82 4.64 0.46
N ALA A 225 26.04 3.86 -0.61
CA ALA A 225 26.35 2.43 -0.51
C ALA A 225 27.53 2.15 0.44
N ASP A 226 28.63 2.92 0.31
CA ASP A 226 29.81 2.81 1.19
C ASP A 226 29.48 3.11 2.66
N GLU A 227 28.62 4.09 2.94
CA GLU A 227 28.19 4.45 4.30
C GLU A 227 27.28 3.36 4.89
N LEU A 228 26.30 2.90 4.10
CA LEU A 228 25.26 1.96 4.51
C LEU A 228 25.78 0.54 4.73
N THR A 229 26.88 0.17 4.07
CA THR A 229 27.54 -1.14 4.19
C THR A 229 28.76 -1.13 5.09
N ASP A 230 29.09 0.00 5.72
CA ASP A 230 30.23 0.12 6.62
C ASP A 230 29.99 -0.63 7.95
N GLU A 231 30.94 -1.48 8.32
CA GLU A 231 30.91 -2.30 9.56
C GLU A 231 30.73 -1.46 10.83
N THR A 232 31.22 -0.22 10.86
CA THR A 232 31.07 0.64 12.03
C THR A 232 29.65 1.17 12.16
N LEU A 233 28.97 1.45 11.06
CA LEU A 233 27.56 1.80 11.04
C LEU A 233 26.70 0.59 11.43
N LEU A 234 26.92 -0.56 10.79
CA LEU A 234 26.15 -1.80 11.04
C LEU A 234 26.18 -2.26 12.51
N HIS A 235 27.24 -1.93 13.24
CA HIS A 235 27.38 -2.24 14.67
C HIS A 235 27.14 -1.04 15.61
N ALA A 236 26.64 0.09 15.11
CA ALA A 236 26.36 1.26 15.91
C ALA A 236 25.15 1.04 16.85
N ALA A 237 25.24 1.52 18.09
CA ALA A 237 24.15 1.38 19.06
C ALA A 237 22.86 2.14 18.65
N ASN A 238 22.99 3.17 17.82
CA ASN A 238 21.90 3.92 17.21
C ASN A 238 21.79 3.65 15.70
N TYR A 239 22.17 2.46 15.23
CA TYR A 239 22.14 2.07 13.82
C TYR A 239 20.82 2.41 13.14
N SER A 240 19.67 2.02 13.68
CA SER A 240 18.36 2.28 13.08
C SER A 240 18.05 3.77 12.89
N GLU A 241 18.52 4.63 13.79
CA GLU A 241 18.36 6.09 13.66
C GLU A 241 19.25 6.63 12.54
N GLN A 242 20.52 6.22 12.51
CA GLN A 242 21.47 6.64 11.47
C GLN A 242 21.06 6.14 10.08
N LEU A 243 20.60 4.89 9.98
CA LEU A 243 20.06 4.30 8.76
C LEU A 243 18.85 5.12 8.26
N ALA A 244 17.91 5.43 9.15
CA ALA A 244 16.74 6.21 8.79
C ALA A 244 17.10 7.64 8.37
N ASP A 245 18.09 8.27 8.99
CA ASP A 245 18.58 9.60 8.61
C ASP A 245 19.29 9.57 7.25
N ALA A 246 20.09 8.53 6.99
CA ALA A 246 20.76 8.33 5.70
C ALA A 246 19.76 8.11 4.56
N MET A 247 18.77 7.25 4.75
CA MET A 247 17.76 6.90 3.73
C MET A 247 16.62 7.94 3.60
N ASN A 248 16.61 8.98 4.43
CA ASN A 248 15.67 10.11 4.33
C ASN A 248 16.38 11.47 4.20
N ASP A 249 17.63 11.47 3.75
CA ASP A 249 18.45 12.67 3.61
C ASP A 249 17.96 13.56 2.46
N VAL A 250 17.25 14.63 2.79
CA VAL A 250 16.71 15.63 1.85
C VAL A 250 17.51 16.93 1.81
N ARG A 251 18.81 16.89 2.15
CA ARG A 251 19.66 18.08 2.03
C ARG A 251 19.75 18.53 0.55
N PRO A 252 19.79 19.84 0.26
CA PRO A 252 19.84 20.34 -1.12
C PRO A 252 20.96 19.72 -1.96
N GLU A 253 22.11 19.46 -1.37
CA GLU A 253 23.26 18.83 -2.02
C GLU A 253 22.96 17.36 -2.37
N THR A 254 22.38 16.62 -1.44
CA THR A 254 21.94 15.22 -1.65
C THR A 254 20.88 15.13 -2.74
N ILE A 255 19.89 16.02 -2.74
CA ILE A 255 18.85 16.08 -3.78
C ILE A 255 19.48 16.35 -5.15
N ALA A 256 20.46 17.26 -5.24
CA ALA A 256 21.14 17.56 -6.50
C ALA A 256 21.95 16.37 -7.02
N GLN A 257 22.66 15.65 -6.14
CA GLN A 257 23.39 14.44 -6.48
C GLN A 257 22.46 13.32 -6.95
N ALA A 258 21.33 13.12 -6.27
CA ALA A 258 20.33 12.14 -6.66
C ALA A 258 19.72 12.46 -8.02
N GLN A 259 19.47 13.75 -8.33
CA GLN A 259 19.01 14.15 -9.66
C GLN A 259 20.01 13.77 -10.75
N GLU A 260 21.30 14.09 -10.54
CA GLU A 260 22.36 13.77 -11.49
C GLU A 260 22.48 12.27 -11.72
N LEU A 261 22.46 11.49 -10.63
CA LEU A 261 22.47 10.04 -10.70
C LEU A 261 21.24 9.50 -11.45
N LEU A 262 20.03 9.91 -11.06
CA LEU A 262 18.80 9.46 -11.71
C LEU A 262 18.79 9.79 -13.21
N ASN A 263 19.28 10.97 -13.60
CA ASN A 263 19.44 11.31 -15.03
C ASN A 263 20.38 10.34 -15.76
N GLN A 264 21.48 9.90 -15.12
CA GLN A 264 22.37 8.88 -15.69
C GLN A 264 21.69 7.51 -15.77
N LEU A 265 20.93 7.13 -14.74
CA LEU A 265 20.15 5.89 -14.74
C LEU A 265 19.11 5.88 -15.87
N MET A 266 18.49 7.03 -16.18
CA MET A 266 17.53 7.16 -17.29
C MET A 266 18.10 6.80 -18.67
N ASP A 267 19.43 6.88 -18.85
CA ASP A 267 20.09 6.43 -20.08
C ASP A 267 20.17 4.90 -20.18
N ASN A 268 20.19 4.20 -19.05
CA ASN A 268 20.32 2.75 -18.94
C ASN A 268 18.97 2.03 -18.78
N VAL A 269 18.03 2.57 -17.99
CA VAL A 269 16.73 1.93 -17.75
C VAL A 269 15.85 1.95 -19.01
N TYR A 270 15.05 0.90 -19.19
CA TYR A 270 14.11 0.76 -20.29
C TYR A 270 13.00 1.82 -20.22
N SER A 271 12.34 1.91 -19.06
CA SER A 271 11.30 2.90 -18.75
C SER A 271 11.14 3.06 -17.25
N LEU A 272 10.44 4.12 -16.85
CA LEU A 272 9.78 4.18 -15.55
C LEU A 272 8.45 3.44 -15.64
N GLU A 273 8.10 2.67 -14.61
CA GLU A 273 6.87 1.88 -14.56
C GLU A 273 6.21 1.93 -13.18
N THR A 274 4.89 1.83 -13.12
CA THR A 274 4.16 1.72 -11.83
C THR A 274 3.71 0.28 -11.60
N ASP A 275 3.01 -0.29 -12.59
CA ASP A 275 2.40 -1.61 -12.49
C ASP A 275 2.82 -2.58 -13.63
N SER A 276 3.16 -2.05 -14.80
CA SER A 276 3.48 -2.86 -15.99
C SER A 276 4.75 -3.71 -15.85
N GLY A 277 5.61 -3.44 -14.86
CA GLY A 277 6.81 -4.22 -14.57
C GLY A 277 6.52 -5.69 -14.32
N LYS A 278 5.38 -6.04 -13.71
CA LYS A 278 4.96 -7.43 -13.46
C LYS A 278 4.88 -8.22 -14.77
N ALA A 279 4.06 -7.75 -15.71
CA ALA A 279 3.88 -8.38 -17.02
C ALA A 279 5.14 -8.31 -17.89
N ASP A 280 5.90 -7.21 -17.82
CA ASP A 280 7.14 -7.06 -18.59
C ASP A 280 8.23 -8.06 -18.12
N MET A 281 8.28 -8.40 -16.82
CA MET A 281 9.15 -9.46 -16.29
C MET A 281 8.72 -10.84 -16.79
N ILE A 282 7.44 -11.21 -16.66
CA ILE A 282 6.90 -12.52 -17.06
C ILE A 282 7.12 -12.77 -18.56
N THR A 283 6.89 -11.75 -19.39
CA THR A 283 7.10 -11.85 -20.85
C THR A 283 8.59 -11.84 -21.26
N GLY A 284 9.51 -11.65 -20.32
CA GLY A 284 10.95 -11.56 -20.57
C GLY A 284 11.38 -10.31 -21.35
N LYS A 285 10.53 -9.28 -21.40
CA LYS A 285 10.85 -7.99 -22.05
C LYS A 285 11.90 -7.22 -21.28
N ILE A 286 11.95 -7.42 -19.96
CA ILE A 286 12.97 -6.93 -19.06
C ILE A 286 13.53 -8.09 -18.23
N VAL A 287 14.72 -7.92 -17.67
CA VAL A 287 15.46 -8.98 -16.96
C VAL A 287 15.53 -8.74 -15.45
N ALA A 288 15.26 -7.49 -15.02
CA ALA A 288 15.07 -7.13 -13.63
C ALA A 288 14.22 -5.84 -13.50
N ASN A 289 13.58 -5.63 -12.37
CA ASN A 289 12.92 -4.37 -12.03
C ASN A 289 12.92 -4.08 -10.52
N TYR A 290 12.84 -2.79 -10.16
CA TYR A 290 12.46 -2.39 -8.80
C TYR A 290 11.03 -2.86 -8.54
N GLN A 291 10.80 -3.55 -7.42
CA GLN A 291 9.47 -4.05 -7.10
C GLN A 291 9.10 -3.99 -5.61
N TRP A 292 7.82 -3.76 -5.33
CA TRP A 292 7.23 -3.99 -4.01
C TRP A 292 7.05 -5.49 -3.78
N SER A 293 7.28 -5.97 -2.55
CA SER A 293 7.35 -7.41 -2.29
C SER A 293 6.09 -8.20 -2.68
N GLY A 294 4.89 -7.63 -2.51
CA GLY A 294 3.63 -8.28 -2.93
C GLY A 294 3.50 -8.40 -4.45
N ASP A 295 3.79 -7.34 -5.19
CA ASP A 295 3.83 -7.40 -6.65
C ASP A 295 4.89 -8.37 -7.18
N ALA A 296 6.01 -8.54 -6.45
CA ALA A 296 7.03 -9.52 -6.78
C ALA A 296 6.52 -10.96 -6.60
N VAL A 297 5.73 -11.22 -5.55
CA VAL A 297 5.09 -12.51 -5.30
C VAL A 297 4.13 -12.84 -6.42
N TYR A 298 3.22 -11.92 -6.75
CA TYR A 298 2.30 -12.08 -7.87
C TYR A 298 3.03 -12.39 -9.18
N ALA A 299 4.09 -11.62 -9.48
CA ALA A 299 4.85 -11.86 -10.71
C ALA A 299 5.59 -13.20 -10.72
N MET A 300 6.10 -13.66 -9.57
CA MET A 300 6.71 -14.99 -9.45
C MET A 300 5.68 -16.10 -9.65
N ASP A 301 4.51 -15.98 -9.05
CA ASP A 301 3.42 -16.95 -9.14
C ASP A 301 2.92 -17.10 -10.59
N GLN A 302 2.61 -15.98 -11.24
CA GLN A 302 2.19 -15.97 -12.65
C GLN A 302 3.28 -16.47 -13.61
N ALA A 303 4.55 -16.28 -13.28
CA ALA A 303 5.65 -16.78 -14.08
C ALA A 303 5.83 -18.31 -13.95
N ASP A 304 5.49 -18.88 -12.79
CA ASP A 304 5.56 -20.33 -12.56
C ASP A 304 4.55 -21.11 -13.41
N GLU A 305 3.39 -20.51 -13.73
CA GLU A 305 2.41 -21.10 -14.67
C GLU A 305 3.01 -21.40 -16.06
N ASP A 306 4.00 -20.61 -16.47
CA ASP A 306 4.72 -20.71 -17.75
C ASP A 306 6.11 -21.38 -17.61
N ASP A 307 6.42 -22.02 -16.47
CA ASP A 307 7.73 -22.66 -16.17
C ASP A 307 8.90 -21.65 -16.29
N PHE A 308 8.67 -20.40 -15.88
CA PHE A 308 9.63 -19.30 -15.95
C PHE A 308 10.02 -18.83 -14.54
N GLU A 309 11.18 -19.26 -14.06
CA GLU A 309 11.63 -18.87 -12.72
C GLU A 309 12.00 -17.38 -12.65
N LEU A 310 11.39 -16.67 -11.70
CA LEU A 310 11.77 -15.35 -11.25
C LEU A 310 12.24 -15.38 -9.79
N ARG A 311 13.17 -14.51 -9.41
CA ARG A 311 13.68 -14.42 -8.02
C ARG A 311 13.68 -12.98 -7.54
N PHE A 312 13.65 -12.81 -6.22
CA PHE A 312 13.65 -11.52 -5.55
C PHE A 312 14.90 -11.37 -4.70
N ALA A 313 15.67 -10.30 -4.95
CA ALA A 313 16.83 -9.93 -4.16
C ALA A 313 16.56 -8.64 -3.39
N VAL A 314 17.08 -8.56 -2.17
CA VAL A 314 17.00 -7.35 -1.36
C VAL A 314 18.36 -6.65 -1.38
N PRO A 315 18.45 -5.41 -1.89
CA PRO A 315 19.71 -4.67 -2.00
C PRO A 315 20.46 -4.57 -0.68
N LYS A 316 21.76 -4.86 -0.63
CA LYS A 316 22.56 -4.98 0.61
C LYS A 316 22.66 -3.68 1.39
N GLU A 317 22.57 -2.54 0.71
CA GLU A 317 22.71 -1.21 1.29
C GLU A 317 21.55 -0.90 2.25
N SER A 318 20.31 -1.10 1.79
CA SER A 318 19.08 -1.00 2.58
C SER A 318 17.88 -1.36 1.70
N THR A 319 16.72 -1.58 2.31
CA THR A 319 15.42 -1.71 1.65
C THR A 319 14.40 -0.80 2.30
N ASN A 320 13.39 -0.37 1.55
CA ASN A 320 12.27 0.35 2.16
C ASN A 320 11.37 -0.65 2.89
N LEU A 321 11.02 -0.36 4.14
CA LEU A 321 9.95 -1.01 4.87
C LEU A 321 8.70 -0.14 4.75
N TRP A 322 7.71 -0.62 4.01
CA TRP A 322 6.47 0.11 3.76
C TRP A 322 5.29 -0.51 4.52
N PHE A 323 4.32 0.34 4.84
CA PHE A 323 3.08 -0.05 5.50
C PHE A 323 1.91 0.70 4.90
N ASP A 324 0.83 -0.01 4.60
CA ASP A 324 -0.47 0.60 4.41
C ASP A 324 -1.32 0.37 5.66
N GLY A 325 -2.07 1.39 6.07
CA GLY A 325 -2.86 1.31 7.30
C GLY A 325 -4.15 2.10 7.24
N TRP A 326 -5.18 1.55 7.85
CA TRP A 326 -6.49 2.17 7.97
C TRP A 326 -6.45 3.39 8.89
N VAL A 327 -6.87 4.55 8.39
CA VAL A 327 -6.97 5.80 9.15
C VAL A 327 -8.35 6.44 9.01
N MET A 328 -8.86 6.99 10.11
CA MET A 328 -10.17 7.67 10.14
C MET A 328 -10.03 9.17 9.90
N LEU A 329 -10.75 9.70 8.91
CA LEU A 329 -10.67 11.14 8.57
C LEU A 329 -11.66 11.97 9.39
N LYS A 330 -11.18 13.10 9.93
CA LYS A 330 -12.01 14.03 10.73
C LYS A 330 -13.24 14.53 9.99
N ASN A 331 -13.09 14.90 8.72
CA ASN A 331 -14.16 15.43 7.90
C ASN A 331 -15.18 14.36 7.47
N GLY A 332 -14.80 13.07 7.46
CA GLY A 332 -15.73 11.97 7.20
C GLY A 332 -16.54 11.60 8.43
N ILE A 333 -15.82 11.26 9.51
CA ILE A 333 -16.42 10.87 10.78
C ILE A 333 -17.25 11.99 11.39
N CYS A 334 -16.81 13.26 11.31
CA CYS A 334 -17.58 14.42 11.78
C CYS A 334 -18.09 14.31 13.23
N GLU A 335 -17.30 13.74 14.15
CA GLU A 335 -17.69 13.47 15.56
C GLU A 335 -18.92 12.55 15.72
N ASP A 336 -19.32 11.84 14.65
CA ASP A 336 -20.38 10.83 14.69
C ASP A 336 -19.83 9.54 15.30
N THR A 337 -20.29 9.24 16.53
CA THR A 337 -19.85 8.07 17.29
C THR A 337 -20.27 6.75 16.65
N ASP A 338 -21.41 6.73 15.95
CA ASP A 338 -21.92 5.52 15.31
C ASP A 338 -21.11 5.21 14.06
N LYS A 339 -20.77 6.25 13.30
CA LYS A 339 -19.88 6.14 12.15
C LYS A 339 -18.44 5.80 12.56
N GLN A 340 -17.91 6.39 13.63
CA GLN A 340 -16.61 5.99 14.18
C GLN A 340 -16.61 4.52 14.57
N HIS A 341 -17.65 4.05 15.27
CA HIS A 341 -17.78 2.64 15.61
C HIS A 341 -17.85 1.75 14.37
N ALA A 342 -18.61 2.13 13.34
CA ALA A 342 -18.67 1.39 12.08
C ALA A 342 -17.30 1.31 11.39
N ALA A 343 -16.53 2.40 11.36
CA ALA A 343 -15.17 2.41 10.81
C ALA A 343 -14.22 1.50 11.62
N GLU A 344 -14.25 1.58 12.95
CA GLU A 344 -13.46 0.72 13.84
C GLU A 344 -13.87 -0.76 13.71
N ALA A 345 -15.15 -1.04 13.53
CA ALA A 345 -15.68 -2.37 13.31
C ALA A 345 -15.26 -2.93 11.94
N PHE A 346 -15.22 -2.09 10.89
CA PHE A 346 -14.71 -2.48 9.57
C PHE A 346 -13.26 -2.94 9.67
N VAL A 347 -12.40 -2.15 10.33
CA VAL A 347 -10.99 -2.50 10.54
C VAL A 347 -10.85 -3.80 11.33
N ASN A 348 -11.66 -3.99 12.37
CA ASN A 348 -11.67 -5.25 13.12
C ASN A 348 -12.14 -6.43 12.27
N PHE A 349 -13.18 -6.27 11.47
CA PHE A 349 -13.66 -7.34 10.58
C PHE A 349 -12.58 -7.76 9.58
N MET A 350 -11.93 -6.80 8.92
CA MET A 350 -10.81 -7.07 8.01
C MET A 350 -9.62 -7.73 8.73
N SER A 351 -9.48 -7.52 10.04
CA SER A 351 -8.40 -8.06 10.88
C SER A 351 -8.70 -9.43 11.51
N ARG A 352 -9.85 -10.03 11.19
CA ARG A 352 -10.07 -11.45 11.48
C ARG A 352 -9.07 -12.26 10.66
N THR A 353 -8.53 -13.33 11.23
CA THR A 353 -7.45 -14.10 10.59
C THR A 353 -7.90 -14.80 9.30
N ASP A 354 -9.16 -15.25 9.24
CA ASP A 354 -9.80 -15.80 8.04
C ASP A 354 -9.91 -14.76 6.93
N ASN A 355 -10.41 -13.56 7.24
CA ASN A 355 -10.50 -12.45 6.29
C ASN A 355 -9.12 -11.95 5.85
N ALA A 356 -8.14 -11.94 6.76
CA ALA A 356 -6.77 -11.57 6.44
C ALA A 356 -6.14 -12.59 5.47
N VAL A 357 -6.27 -13.90 5.72
CA VAL A 357 -5.81 -14.94 4.77
C VAL A 357 -6.51 -14.80 3.42
N ARG A 358 -7.84 -14.67 3.46
CA ARG A 358 -8.66 -14.48 2.26
C ARG A 358 -8.14 -13.33 1.39
N ASN A 359 -7.89 -12.20 2.02
CA ASN A 359 -7.40 -11.03 1.30
C ASN A 359 -5.96 -11.22 0.82
N MET A 360 -5.06 -11.79 1.64
CA MET A 360 -3.68 -12.07 1.22
C MET A 360 -3.62 -13.00 0.01
N TYR A 361 -4.47 -14.03 -0.04
CA TYR A 361 -4.61 -14.91 -1.20
C TYR A 361 -5.03 -14.15 -2.45
N TYR A 362 -6.03 -13.27 -2.34
CA TYR A 362 -6.54 -12.51 -3.47
C TYR A 362 -5.54 -11.47 -4.02
N ILE A 363 -4.80 -10.76 -3.15
CA ILE A 363 -3.94 -9.64 -3.58
C ILE A 363 -2.44 -9.96 -3.62
N GLY A 364 -1.98 -11.07 -3.03
CA GLY A 364 -0.56 -11.46 -2.98
C GLY A 364 0.34 -10.65 -2.02
N TYR A 365 -0.23 -9.71 -1.27
CA TYR A 365 0.48 -8.90 -0.27
C TYR A 365 0.41 -9.52 1.13
N THR A 366 1.33 -9.11 2.01
CA THR A 366 1.44 -9.65 3.37
C THR A 366 0.66 -8.81 4.37
N SER A 367 -0.26 -9.45 5.08
CA SER A 367 -1.06 -8.80 6.12
C SER A 367 -0.21 -8.39 7.33
N SER A 368 -0.62 -7.31 7.99
CA SER A 368 -0.13 -6.89 9.31
C SER A 368 -0.61 -7.79 10.46
N ILE A 369 -1.53 -8.72 10.16
CA ILE A 369 -2.12 -9.65 11.11
C ILE A 369 -1.28 -10.92 11.19
N ALA A 370 -0.90 -11.32 12.40
CA ALA A 370 -0.18 -12.56 12.71
C ALA A 370 -1.07 -13.64 13.36
N GLY A 371 -2.25 -13.26 13.86
CA GLY A 371 -3.05 -14.13 14.72
C GLY A 371 -2.52 -14.15 16.16
N ASN A 372 -2.83 -15.20 16.90
CA ASN A 372 -2.37 -15.37 18.27
C ASN A 372 -2.31 -16.87 18.66
N ALA A 373 -1.93 -17.17 19.90
CA ALA A 373 -1.79 -18.55 20.35
C ALA A 373 -3.10 -19.38 20.35
N GLN A 374 -4.28 -18.73 20.26
CA GLN A 374 -5.57 -19.41 20.13
C GLN A 374 -6.05 -19.49 18.67
N ASP A 375 -5.46 -18.71 17.78
CA ASP A 375 -5.81 -18.61 16.37
C ASP A 375 -4.53 -18.45 15.54
N ASN A 376 -3.98 -19.59 15.14
CA ASN A 376 -2.76 -19.72 14.35
C ASN A 376 -3.01 -19.69 12.84
N THR A 377 -4.21 -19.29 12.39
CA THR A 377 -4.65 -19.36 10.99
C THR A 377 -3.65 -18.73 10.01
N ILE A 378 -3.06 -17.58 10.34
CA ILE A 378 -2.04 -16.93 9.49
C ILE A 378 -0.78 -17.80 9.35
N TYR A 379 -0.33 -18.44 10.43
CA TYR A 379 0.86 -19.31 10.40
C TYR A 379 0.57 -20.62 9.67
N GLU A 380 -0.63 -21.18 9.81
CA GLU A 380 -1.04 -22.35 9.02
C GLU A 380 -1.19 -22.03 7.54
N TYR A 381 -1.67 -20.82 7.18
CA TYR A 381 -1.68 -20.37 5.79
C TYR A 381 -0.25 -20.24 5.22
N MET A 382 0.69 -19.70 6.00
CA MET A 382 2.10 -19.67 5.59
C MET A 382 2.65 -21.09 5.35
N LYS A 383 2.32 -22.07 6.20
CA LYS A 383 2.72 -23.47 5.97
C LYS A 383 2.03 -24.07 4.76
N TRP A 384 0.76 -23.74 4.54
CA TRP A 384 0.01 -24.19 3.38
C TRP A 384 0.66 -23.69 2.08
N CYS A 385 1.15 -22.45 2.05
CA CYS A 385 1.85 -21.91 0.87
C CYS A 385 3.29 -22.42 0.72
N TYR A 386 4.05 -22.55 1.82
CA TYR A 386 5.53 -22.68 1.75
C TYR A 386 6.12 -23.77 2.64
N GLY A 387 5.29 -24.55 3.33
CA GLY A 387 5.75 -25.69 4.14
C GLY A 387 6.36 -26.76 3.25
N ALA A 388 7.47 -27.34 3.70
CA ALA A 388 8.12 -28.42 2.97
C ALA A 388 7.21 -29.65 2.88
N GLU A 389 7.14 -30.24 1.70
CA GLU A 389 6.41 -31.50 1.47
C GLU A 389 7.23 -32.71 1.98
N ASP A 390 6.55 -33.83 2.28
CA ASP A 390 7.17 -35.05 2.85
C ASP A 390 8.32 -35.63 1.99
N GLU A 391 8.31 -35.39 0.68
CA GLU A 391 9.30 -35.91 -0.28
C GLU A 391 10.36 -34.88 -0.70
N GLU A 392 10.33 -33.67 -0.13
CA GLU A 392 11.19 -32.58 -0.56
C GLU A 392 12.65 -32.76 -0.07
N GLU A 393 13.59 -32.74 -1.02
CA GLU A 393 15.03 -32.73 -0.74
C GLU A 393 15.50 -31.29 -0.50
N ASP A 394 16.50 -31.08 0.37
CA ASP A 394 17.07 -29.77 0.72
C ASP A 394 16.14 -28.78 1.47
N ILE A 395 15.64 -29.22 2.63
CA ILE A 395 14.84 -28.41 3.56
C ILE A 395 15.73 -27.49 4.42
N MET A 396 15.26 -26.27 4.68
CA MET A 396 15.84 -25.32 5.63
C MET A 396 14.87 -24.97 6.75
N ASP A 397 15.42 -24.61 7.92
CA ASP A 397 14.68 -23.95 8.98
C ASP A 397 14.61 -22.44 8.67
N TYR A 398 13.39 -21.89 8.66
CA TYR A 398 13.11 -20.49 8.34
C TYR A 398 12.39 -19.81 9.53
N PRO A 399 13.14 -19.14 10.44
CA PRO A 399 12.55 -18.47 11.59
C PRO A 399 11.73 -17.24 11.19
N VAL A 400 10.48 -17.19 11.63
CA VAL A 400 9.54 -16.09 11.43
C VAL A 400 8.96 -15.57 12.75
N GLY A 401 9.54 -16.00 13.87
CA GLY A 401 9.06 -15.67 15.21
C GLY A 401 9.04 -14.18 15.50
N TYR A 402 9.89 -13.37 14.84
CA TYR A 402 9.85 -11.91 14.99
C TYR A 402 8.47 -11.34 14.62
N PHE A 403 7.82 -11.89 13.59
CA PHE A 403 6.52 -11.45 13.11
C PHE A 403 5.38 -12.01 13.95
N PHE A 404 5.41 -13.30 14.31
CA PHE A 404 4.29 -13.97 14.97
C PHE A 404 4.27 -13.81 16.50
N SER A 405 5.44 -13.75 17.14
CA SER A 405 5.54 -13.69 18.61
C SER A 405 6.30 -12.46 19.11
N GLY A 406 7.02 -11.76 18.23
CA GLY A 406 7.98 -10.73 18.61
C GLY A 406 9.34 -11.27 19.06
N ASP A 407 9.54 -12.59 19.03
CA ASP A 407 10.80 -13.27 19.36
C ASP A 407 11.18 -14.23 18.23
N ASN A 408 12.22 -13.89 17.46
CA ASN A 408 12.67 -14.71 16.34
C ASN A 408 13.29 -16.05 16.75
N SER A 409 13.58 -16.24 18.04
CA SER A 409 14.06 -17.51 18.58
C SER A 409 12.92 -18.44 19.02
N ASP A 410 11.65 -18.01 18.92
CA ASP A 410 10.50 -18.83 19.26
C ASP A 410 10.39 -20.03 18.32
N LYS A 411 10.61 -21.22 18.88
CA LYS A 411 10.60 -22.49 18.16
C LYS A 411 9.23 -22.90 17.64
N ASN A 412 8.15 -22.29 18.12
CA ASN A 412 6.82 -22.52 17.58
C ASN A 412 6.64 -21.88 16.19
N TYR A 413 7.49 -20.91 15.83
CA TYR A 413 7.41 -20.13 14.60
C TYR A 413 8.69 -20.26 13.79
N VAL A 414 9.11 -21.50 13.56
CA VAL A 414 10.17 -21.88 12.63
C VAL A 414 9.53 -22.73 11.55
N LEU A 415 9.34 -22.15 10.37
CA LEU A 415 8.81 -22.86 9.22
C LEU A 415 9.91 -23.77 8.65
N GLN A 416 9.58 -25.02 8.36
CA GLN A 416 10.44 -25.86 7.54
C GLN A 416 9.99 -25.69 6.09
N SER A 417 10.90 -25.27 5.21
CA SER A 417 10.59 -24.92 3.82
C SER A 417 11.72 -25.36 2.90
N ALA A 418 11.41 -25.51 1.62
CA ALA A 418 12.40 -25.77 0.58
C ALA A 418 13.48 -24.68 0.56
N SER A 419 14.76 -25.04 0.42
CA SER A 419 15.84 -24.04 0.26
C SER A 419 15.67 -23.18 -1.00
N SER A 420 14.88 -23.64 -1.99
CA SER A 420 14.50 -22.85 -3.17
C SER A 420 13.69 -21.61 -2.82
N GLN A 421 13.01 -21.57 -1.67
CA GLN A 421 12.25 -20.41 -1.21
C GLN A 421 13.12 -19.22 -0.81
N ILE A 422 14.44 -19.41 -0.62
CA ILE A 422 15.40 -18.31 -0.45
C ILE A 422 15.38 -17.46 -1.72
N GLY A 423 15.06 -16.16 -1.60
CA GLY A 423 14.95 -15.28 -2.76
C GLY A 423 13.72 -15.55 -3.63
N ARG A 424 12.66 -16.18 -3.09
CA ARG A 424 11.37 -16.40 -3.76
C ARG A 424 10.21 -15.83 -2.91
N GLN A 425 9.00 -16.34 -3.08
CA GLN A 425 7.76 -15.78 -2.52
C GLN A 425 7.79 -15.67 -0.99
N LEU A 426 8.23 -16.71 -0.27
CA LEU A 426 8.37 -16.67 1.20
C LEU A 426 9.35 -15.58 1.65
N TYR A 427 10.52 -15.50 0.99
CA TYR A 427 11.55 -14.51 1.30
C TYR A 427 11.10 -13.07 1.02
N SER A 428 10.27 -12.88 -0.01
CA SER A 428 9.67 -11.58 -0.34
C SER A 428 8.63 -11.14 0.70
N GLN A 429 7.74 -12.04 1.11
CA GLN A 429 6.62 -11.74 2.02
C GLN A 429 7.03 -11.65 3.49
N TYR A 430 7.89 -12.57 3.92
CA TYR A 430 8.37 -12.65 5.30
C TYR A 430 9.90 -12.65 5.30
N PRO A 431 10.56 -11.53 4.96
CA PRO A 431 12.01 -11.45 4.91
C PRO A 431 12.64 -11.87 6.25
N PRO A 432 13.81 -12.52 6.25
CA PRO A 432 14.50 -12.87 7.47
C PRO A 432 14.75 -11.62 8.34
N GLN A 433 14.79 -11.79 9.66
CA GLN A 433 14.94 -10.67 10.60
C GLN A 433 16.15 -9.77 10.29
N GLU A 434 17.27 -10.35 9.84
CA GLU A 434 18.47 -9.61 9.43
C GLU A 434 18.23 -8.65 8.24
N ILE A 435 17.28 -8.96 7.35
CA ILE A 435 16.84 -8.07 6.27
C ILE A 435 15.96 -6.95 6.82
N ILE A 436 15.10 -7.28 7.78
CA ILE A 436 14.23 -6.31 8.43
C ILE A 436 15.03 -5.30 9.27
N GLU A 437 16.12 -5.73 9.90
CA GLU A 437 16.98 -4.86 10.73
C GLU A 437 17.70 -3.79 9.91
N ARG A 438 17.95 -4.04 8.62
CA ARG A 438 18.55 -3.11 7.65
C ARG A 438 17.52 -2.40 6.77
N ALA A 439 16.24 -2.53 7.08
CA ALA A 439 15.17 -1.84 6.38
C ALA A 439 14.94 -0.45 6.99
N ALA A 440 14.69 0.55 6.14
CA ALA A 440 14.40 1.92 6.55
C ALA A 440 12.97 2.28 6.14
N ILE A 441 12.25 2.98 7.01
CA ILE A 441 10.93 3.52 6.66
C ILE A 441 11.12 4.89 6.00
N MET A 442 10.45 5.09 4.86
CA MET A 442 10.34 6.41 4.24
C MET A 442 9.55 7.38 5.13
N ARG A 443 10.19 8.46 5.57
CA ARG A 443 9.57 9.52 6.38
C ARG A 443 8.83 10.50 5.48
N TYR A 444 7.72 11.06 5.95
CA TYR A 444 7.13 12.21 5.25
C TYR A 444 8.12 13.38 5.25
N PHE A 445 8.19 14.11 4.14
CA PHE A 445 8.97 15.32 4.06
C PHE A 445 8.11 16.53 4.38
N ASP A 446 8.72 17.61 4.87
CA ASP A 446 8.01 18.89 5.02
C ASP A 446 7.67 19.51 3.65
N ALA A 447 6.99 20.66 3.66
CA ALA A 447 6.53 21.30 2.44
C ALA A 447 7.69 21.75 1.52
N ASP A 448 8.81 22.18 2.09
CA ASP A 448 9.95 22.69 1.33
C ASP A 448 10.75 21.53 0.71
N ALA A 449 11.01 20.49 1.51
CA ALA A 449 11.65 19.27 1.05
C ALA A 449 10.80 18.53 -0.01
N ASN A 450 9.48 18.39 0.20
CA ASN A 450 8.59 17.81 -0.83
C ASN A 450 8.64 18.61 -2.12
N LYS A 451 8.63 19.95 -2.06
CA LYS A 451 8.72 20.79 -3.25
C LYS A 451 10.05 20.59 -3.99
N ALA A 452 11.16 20.50 -3.26
CA ALA A 452 12.48 20.26 -3.84
C ALA A 452 12.57 18.88 -4.51
N ILE A 453 12.10 17.83 -3.83
CA ILE A 453 12.06 16.45 -4.33
C ILE A 453 11.15 16.33 -5.56
N ASN A 454 9.95 16.93 -5.53
CA ASN A 454 9.06 16.93 -6.68
C ASN A 454 9.64 17.70 -7.86
N GLN A 455 10.30 18.83 -7.63
CA GLN A 455 10.98 19.57 -8.69
C GLN A 455 12.13 18.76 -9.30
N MET A 456 12.90 18.05 -8.46
CA MET A 456 13.93 17.12 -8.91
C MET A 456 13.34 16.03 -9.81
N TRP A 457 12.24 15.41 -9.38
CA TRP A 457 11.57 14.36 -10.16
C TRP A 457 11.03 14.85 -11.49
N ILE A 458 10.45 16.05 -11.52
CA ILE A 458 10.04 16.70 -12.78
C ILE A 458 11.24 16.85 -13.72
N ASN A 459 12.41 17.23 -13.20
CA ASN A 459 13.61 17.39 -14.03
C ASN A 459 14.14 16.05 -14.57
N VAL A 460 14.00 14.96 -13.81
CA VAL A 460 14.39 13.60 -14.23
C VAL A 460 13.44 13.07 -15.31
N ARG A 461 12.12 13.24 -15.10
CA ARG A 461 11.09 12.71 -16.01
C ARG A 461 10.94 13.51 -17.30
N CYS A 462 11.01 14.83 -17.20
CA CYS A 462 10.85 15.71 -18.34
C CYS A 462 12.21 15.93 -19.00
N PHE A 463 12.30 15.63 -20.30
CA PHE A 463 13.47 16.02 -21.08
C PHE A 463 13.72 17.52 -20.90
N ASN A 464 14.84 17.87 -20.28
CA ASN A 464 15.17 19.26 -20.05
C ASN A 464 15.42 19.94 -21.40
N ILE A 465 14.47 20.77 -21.82
CA ILE A 465 14.53 21.53 -23.07
C ILE A 465 15.78 22.42 -23.15
N ALA A 466 16.37 22.78 -21.99
CA ALA A 466 17.61 23.53 -21.93
C ALA A 466 18.84 22.70 -22.36
N ASP A 467 18.76 21.37 -22.30
CA ASP A 467 19.84 20.45 -22.69
C ASP A 467 19.82 20.13 -24.19
N VAL A 468 18.76 20.53 -24.90
CA VAL A 468 18.72 20.50 -26.37
C VAL A 468 19.74 21.51 -26.91
N PRO A 469 20.79 21.08 -27.63
CA PRO A 469 21.80 21.99 -28.17
C PRO A 469 21.15 23.09 -29.00
N MET A 470 21.63 24.34 -28.86
CA MET A 470 21.11 25.50 -29.61
C MET A 470 21.05 25.25 -31.13
N GLY A 471 21.95 24.41 -31.65
CA GLY A 471 21.94 23.98 -33.05
C GLY A 471 20.66 23.23 -33.48
N ILE A 472 20.06 22.42 -32.60
CA ILE A 472 18.80 21.71 -32.86
C ILE A 472 17.63 22.71 -32.90
N TRP A 473 17.60 23.68 -31.97
CA TRP A 473 16.62 24.76 -31.99
C TRP A 473 16.71 25.62 -33.26
N ILE A 474 17.94 25.93 -33.70
CA ILE A 474 18.18 26.65 -34.96
C ILE A 474 17.71 25.81 -36.15
N ALA A 475 17.99 24.51 -36.18
CA ALA A 475 17.56 23.62 -37.26
C ALA A 475 16.03 23.52 -37.35
N LEU A 476 15.34 23.37 -36.21
CA LEU A 476 13.87 23.37 -36.14
C LEU A 476 13.29 24.70 -36.63
N LEU A 477 13.87 25.83 -36.22
CA LEU A 477 13.47 27.15 -36.69
C LEU A 477 13.63 27.29 -38.22
N VAL A 478 14.75 26.81 -38.78
CA VAL A 478 14.99 26.82 -40.23
C VAL A 478 13.97 25.97 -40.98
N VAL A 479 13.67 24.76 -40.50
CA VAL A 479 12.65 23.89 -41.10
C VAL A 479 11.28 24.58 -41.08
N LEU A 480 10.91 25.22 -39.97
CA LEU A 480 9.65 25.92 -39.82
C LEU A 480 9.55 27.12 -40.77
N LEU A 481 10.63 27.89 -40.91
CA LEU A 481 10.73 29.00 -41.87
C LEU A 481 10.63 28.52 -43.33
N VAL A 482 11.25 27.39 -43.67
CA VAL A 482 11.14 26.77 -45.01
C VAL A 482 9.70 26.32 -45.28
N LEU A 483 9.04 25.68 -44.32
CA LEU A 483 7.64 25.26 -44.45
C LEU A 483 6.71 26.46 -44.63
N VAL A 484 6.90 27.53 -43.85
CA VAL A 484 6.16 28.78 -43.99
C VAL A 484 6.41 29.40 -45.37
N TRP A 485 7.66 29.47 -45.82
CA TRP A 485 8.02 29.99 -47.14
C TRP A 485 7.41 29.18 -48.28
N MET A 486 7.44 27.84 -48.20
CA MET A 486 6.79 26.96 -49.18
C MET A 486 5.28 27.17 -49.22
N ARG A 487 4.64 27.37 -48.05
CA ARG A 487 3.20 27.64 -47.95
C ARG A 487 2.83 29.01 -48.52
N PHE A 488 3.64 30.03 -48.26
CA PHE A 488 3.52 31.35 -48.88
C PHE A 488 3.70 31.29 -50.39
N ARG A 489 4.73 30.61 -50.89
CA ARG A 489 4.98 30.44 -52.33
C ARG A 489 3.83 29.71 -53.03
N LYS A 490 3.26 28.67 -52.41
CA LYS A 490 2.10 27.93 -52.93
C LYS A 490 0.81 28.76 -52.90
N SER A 491 0.68 29.68 -51.93
CA SER A 491 -0.44 30.63 -51.86
C SER A 491 -0.31 31.74 -52.92
N SER A 492 0.89 32.31 -53.08
CA SER A 492 1.16 33.32 -54.10
C SER A 492 1.05 32.78 -55.52
N SER A 493 1.41 31.50 -55.79
CA SER A 493 1.21 30.90 -57.11
C SER A 493 -0.27 30.65 -57.46
N LYS A 494 -1.15 30.49 -56.46
CA LYS A 494 -2.60 30.43 -56.67
C LYS A 494 -3.21 31.79 -56.95
N MET A 495 -2.62 32.86 -56.43
CA MET A 495 -3.10 34.25 -56.59
C MET A 495 -2.71 34.87 -57.95
N LEU A 496 -1.73 34.31 -58.67
CA LEU A 496 -1.35 34.72 -60.03
C LEU A 496 -2.17 34.01 -61.15
N HIS A 497 -3.06 33.07 -60.78
CA HIS A 497 -3.94 32.34 -61.71
C HIS A 497 -5.44 32.65 -61.53
N LEU A 498 -5.75 33.71 -60.78
CA LEU A 498 -7.04 34.43 -60.75
C LEU A 498 -6.82 35.80 -61.36
#